data_AF-A0A517QNK1-F1
#
_entry.id   AF-A0A517QNK1-F1
#
_cell.length_a   1.000
_cell.length_b   1.000
_cell.length_c   1.000
_cell.angle_alpha   90.00
_cell.angle_beta   90.00
_cell.angle_gamma   90.00
#
_symmetry.space_group_name_H-M   'P 1'
#
loop_
_entity.id
_entity.type
_entity.pdbx_description
1 polymer ?
#
loop_
_entity_poly.entity_id
_entity_poly.type
_entity_poly.pdbx_seq_one_letter_code
_entity_poly.pdbx_strand_id
1 'polypeptide(L)' 'MGAEYAVIDVETTGVGNKDRIVEVAVVVLNENLIIIDEYDTLVDPLRDVGPVDIHGISPSMLANAQGRGQDS' A
#
# COMPACT_ATOMS: atom_id res chain seq x y z
N MET A 1 6.88 -14.57 25.11
CA MET A 1 6.66 -13.83 23.85
C MET A 1 5.30 -13.19 23.98
N GLY A 2 5.22 -11.87 23.85
CA GLY A 2 3.97 -11.13 23.84
C GLY A 2 3.25 -11.27 22.50
N ALA A 3 1.99 -10.86 22.43
CA ALA A 3 1.28 -10.79 21.16
C ALA A 3 1.82 -9.64 20.30
N GLU A 4 1.77 -9.82 18.99
CA GLU A 4 2.06 -8.77 18.00
C GLU A 4 0.80 -8.54 17.15
N TYR A 5 0.57 -7.28 16.76
CA TYR A 5 -0.53 -6.88 15.90
C TYR A 5 0.03 -6.25 14.63
N ALA A 6 -0.41 -6.72 13.48
CA ALA A 6 -0.19 -6.03 12.21
C ALA A 6 -1.40 -5.14 11.92
N VAL A 7 -1.15 -3.84 11.80
CA VAL A 7 -2.11 -2.87 11.26
C VAL A 7 -1.78 -2.71 9.79
N ILE A 8 -2.78 -2.93 8.93
CA ILE A 8 -2.64 -2.84 7.48
C ILE A 8 -3.55 -1.75 6.98
N ASP A 9 -2.99 -0.88 6.15
CA ASP A 9 -3.72 0.12 5.38
C ASP A 9 -3.46 -0.07 3.88
N VAL A 10 -4.46 0.21 3.05
CA VAL A 10 -4.38 0.06 1.60
C VAL A 10 -5.06 1.21 0.90
N GLU A 11 -4.38 1.76 -0.11
CA GLU A 11 -4.98 2.67 -1.07
C GLU A 11 -5.27 1.93 -2.36
N THR A 12 -6.41 2.22 -2.97
CA THR A 12 -6.91 1.47 -4.13
C THR A 12 -7.37 2.39 -5.25
N THR A 13 -7.42 1.84 -6.47
CA THR A 13 -7.97 2.55 -7.63
C THR A 13 -9.48 2.82 -7.54
N GLY A 14 -10.14 2.40 -6.46
CA GLY A 14 -11.58 2.47 -6.22
C GLY A 14 -12.06 1.41 -5.21
N VAL A 15 -13.36 1.40 -4.91
CA VAL A 15 -13.98 0.51 -3.89
C VAL A 15 -14.65 -0.74 -4.49
N GLY A 16 -14.51 -0.96 -5.79
CA GLY A 16 -15.09 -2.10 -6.50
C GLY A 16 -14.24 -3.36 -6.41
N ASN A 17 -14.86 -4.52 -6.63
CA ASN A 17 -14.19 -5.82 -6.62
C ASN A 17 -13.15 -6.04 -7.74
N LYS A 18 -13.10 -5.13 -8.73
CA LYS A 18 -12.12 -5.14 -9.82
C LYS A 18 -11.03 -4.09 -9.65
N ASP A 19 -11.13 -3.24 -8.64
CA ASP A 19 -10.11 -2.23 -8.36
C ASP A 19 -8.87 -2.88 -7.79
N ARG A 20 -7.74 -2.19 -7.95
CA ARG A 20 -6.41 -2.71 -7.65
C ARG A 20 -5.78 -1.87 -6.55
N ILE A 21 -4.86 -2.49 -5.83
CA ILE A 21 -4.06 -1.82 -4.82
C ILE A 21 -3.06 -0.89 -5.50
N VAL A 22 -2.89 0.30 -4.94
CA VAL A 22 -1.92 1.33 -5.33
C VAL A 22 -0.84 1.48 -4.25
N GLU A 23 -1.17 1.22 -2.99
CA GLU A 23 -0.22 1.24 -1.85
C GLU A 23 -0.59 0.17 -0.83
N VAL A 24 0.43 -0.40 -0.19
CA VAL A 24 0.28 -1.20 1.04
C VAL A 24 1.18 -0.62 2.11
N ALA A 25 0.62 -0.36 3.28
CA ALA A 25 1.37 -0.03 4.48
C ALA A 25 1.08 -1.04 5.60
N VAL A 26 2.12 -1.42 6.33
CA VAL A 26 2.08 -2.33 7.46
C VAL A 26 2.82 -1.72 8.63
N VAL A 27 2.15 -1.63 9.78
CA VAL A 27 2.75 -1.24 11.05
C VAL A 27 2.61 -2.41 12.02
N VAL A 28 3.71 -2.86 12.59
CA VAL A 28 3.71 -3.92 13.61
C VAL A 28 3.75 -3.28 14.99
N LEU A 29 2.77 -3.63 15.83
CA LEU A 29 2.67 -3.18 17.21
C LEU A 29 2.93 -4.34 18.17
N ASN A 30 3.65 -4.07 19.26
CA ASN A 30 3.69 -5.00 20.39
C ASN A 30 2.39 -4.95 21.22
N GLU A 31 2.30 -5.80 22.24
CA GLU A 31 1.14 -5.90 23.14
C GLU A 31 0.76 -4.60 23.87
N ASN A 32 1.66 -3.62 23.97
CA ASN A 32 1.41 -2.30 24.55
C ASN A 32 1.01 -1.27 23.50
N LEU A 33 0.72 -1.70 22.27
CA LEU A 33 0.42 -0.85 21.10
C LEU A 33 1.57 0.10 20.72
N ILE A 34 2.80 -0.28 21.06
CA ILE A 34 3.99 0.45 20.64
C ILE A 34 4.47 -0.11 19.31
N ILE A 35 4.77 0.79 18.38
CA ILE A 35 5.33 0.44 17.07
C ILE A 35 6.70 -0.19 17.26
N ILE A 36 6.89 -1.35 16.63
CA ILE A 36 8.15 -2.09 16.65
C ILE A 36 8.71 -2.34 15.25
N ASP A 37 7.91 -2.20 14.20
CA ASP A 37 8.34 -2.27 12.80
C ASP A 37 7.35 -1.55 11.88
N GLU A 38 7.82 -1.05 10.75
CA GLU A 38 7.03 -0.37 9.73
C GLU A 38 7.53 -0.72 8.33
N TYR A 39 6.61 -0.92 7.39
CA TYR A 39 6.90 -1.12 5.98
C TYR A 39 5.80 -0.50 5.12
N ASP A 40 6.19 0.27 4.12
CA ASP A 40 5.29 0.79 3.09
C ASP A 40 5.88 0.60 1.69
N THR A 41 4.98 0.45 0.71
CA THR A 41 5.39 0.43 -0.69
C THR A 41 4.27 0.83 -1.63
N LEU A 42 4.65 1.56 -2.69
CA LEU A 42 3.78 1.81 -3.82
C LEU A 42 3.77 0.61 -4.78
N VAL A 43 2.59 0.33 -5.32
CA VAL A 43 2.32 -0.72 -6.29
C VAL A 43 1.82 -0.09 -7.58
N ASP A 44 2.42 -0.41 -8.73
CA ASP A 44 1.86 -0.03 -10.04
C ASP A 44 0.60 -0.87 -10.27
N PRO A 45 -0.61 -0.25 -10.28
CA PRO A 45 -1.83 -1.01 -10.44
C PRO A 45 -2.01 -1.50 -11.87
N LEU A 46 -1.12 -1.17 -12.83
CA LEU A 46 -1.23 -1.53 -14.25
C LEU A 46 -2.58 -1.10 -14.86
N ARG A 47 -3.09 0.06 -14.41
CA ARG A 47 -4.30 0.75 -14.86
C ARG A 47 -4.29 2.20 -14.35
N ASP A 48 -5.36 2.93 -14.63
CA ASP A 48 -5.58 4.25 -14.03
C ASP A 48 -5.53 4.19 -12.49
N VAL A 49 -4.83 5.15 -11.89
CA VAL A 49 -4.55 5.17 -10.43
C VAL A 49 -5.81 5.41 -9.60
N GLY A 50 -6.90 5.88 -10.21
CA GLY A 50 -8.14 6.15 -9.51
C GLY A 50 -8.14 7.53 -8.83
N PRO A 51 -8.87 7.69 -7.71
CA PRO A 51 -9.19 9.00 -7.16
C PRO A 51 -8.00 9.63 -6.39
N VAL A 52 -7.06 10.21 -7.14
CA VAL A 52 -5.88 10.91 -6.59
C VAL A 52 -6.25 11.99 -5.55
N ASP A 53 -7.39 12.68 -5.72
CA ASP A 53 -7.83 13.70 -4.76
C ASP A 53 -8.25 13.12 -3.39
N ILE A 54 -8.44 11.80 -3.29
CA ILE A 54 -8.76 11.09 -2.05
C ILE A 54 -7.49 10.57 -1.39
N HIS A 55 -6.66 9.79 -2.12
CA HIS A 55 -5.50 9.10 -1.55
C HIS A 55 -4.15 9.79 -1.81
N GLY A 56 -4.10 10.88 -2.59
CA GLY A 56 -2.89 11.68 -2.84
C GLY A 56 -1.82 11.08 -3.75
N ILE A 57 -1.84 9.77 -3.99
CA ILE A 57 -0.87 9.07 -4.87
C ILE A 57 -1.09 9.43 -6.34
N SER A 58 -0.17 10.18 -6.93
CA SER A 58 -0.23 10.53 -8.35
C SER A 58 0.39 9.45 -9.24
N PRO A 59 0.02 9.36 -10.54
CA PRO A 59 0.68 8.45 -11.48
C PRO A 59 2.19 8.64 -11.58
N SER A 60 2.69 9.86 -11.35
CA SER A 60 4.13 10.16 -11.39
C SER A 60 4.92 9.51 -10.25
N MET A 61 4.29 9.29 -9.09
CA MET A 61 4.90 8.60 -7.94
C MET A 61 5.11 7.11 -8.22
N LEU A 62 4.30 6.53 -9.12
CA LEU A 62 4.34 5.11 -9.46
C LEU A 62 5.43 4.74 -10.49
N ALA A 63 6.21 5.71 -10.98
CA ALA A 63 7.19 5.47 -12.04
C ALA A 63 8.22 4.36 -11.72
N ASN A 64 8.52 4.16 -10.43
CA ASN A 64 9.42 3.14 -9.89
C ASN A 64 8.71 2.17 -8.92
N ALA A 65 7.37 2.18 -8.88
CA ALA A 65 6.60 1.32 -8.00
C ALA A 65 6.71 -0.15 -8.41
N GLN A 66 6.52 -1.04 -7.43
CA GLN A 66 6.55 -2.48 -7.68
C GLN A 66 5.36 -2.87 -8.57
N GLY A 67 5.59 -3.57 -9.69
CA GLY A 67 4.54 -3.95 -10.64
C GLY A 67 4.83 -3.57 -12.09
N ARG A 68 5.75 -2.63 -12.34
CA ARG A 68 6.43 -2.56 -13.64
C ARG A 68 7.36 -3.75 -13.73
N GLY A 69 7.12 -4.64 -14.69
CA GLY A 69 7.86 -5.90 -14.85
C GLY A 69 9.36 -5.76 -14.58
N GLN A 70 9.81 -6.36 -13.47
CA GLN A 70 11.08 -7.09 -13.46
C GLN A 70 10.87 -8.43 -14.14
N ASP A 71 10.39 -8.41 -15.38
CA ASP A 71 10.43 -9.57 -16.26
C ASP A 71 11.67 -9.40 -17.12
N SER A 72 12.72 -10.11 -16.71
CA SER A 72 13.89 -10.41 -17.55
C SER A 72 13.52 -11.44 -18.62
#